data_AF-A0A926YRC7-F1
#
_entry.id   AF-A0A926YRC7-F1
#
_cell.length_a   1.000
_cell.length_b   1.000
_cell.length_c   1.000
_cell.angle_alpha   90.00
_cell.angle_beta   90.00
_cell.angle_gamma   90.00
#
_symmetry.space_group_name_H-M   'P 1'
#
loop_
_entity.id
_entity.type
_entity.pdbx_description
1 polymer ?
#
loop_
_entity_poly.entity_id
_entity_poly.type
_entity_poly.pdbx_seq_one_letter_code
_entity_poly.pdbx_strand_id
1 'polypeptide(L)'
;MSFVQAKQIVKFLFAPIRLNNLSVTGSSQTVTSPLTAALASAGDGGVSVPLQPAGNGVGVAVTPPHNRCKVYGAASEDTLLDNGLEIQARLTESNGVYTLAFFTVSDAGTETAYSFPAATPIDVEFNYRFDFWRIPADAIVATTVRSMGNDPTTTAARRFSERLTIGTANTIPNLSKTPTSAADVELIVNGLSYDSFGGSGAFFSVNTDTKAIAWSAANAGISIEPSDRVIARYSTIET
;
A
#
# COMPACT_ATOMS: atom_id res chain seq x y z
N MET A 1 40.05 -29.57 24.03
CA MET A 1 39.83 -28.12 23.84
C MET A 1 38.34 -27.87 23.93
N SER A 2 37.91 -27.04 24.87
CA SER A 2 36.51 -26.57 24.93
C SER A 2 36.39 -25.41 23.96
N PHE A 3 35.54 -25.52 22.94
CA PHE A 3 35.22 -24.37 22.11
C PHE A 3 34.37 -23.42 22.95
N VAL A 4 34.91 -22.23 23.21
CA VAL A 4 34.12 -21.13 23.79
C VAL A 4 33.05 -20.77 22.77
N GLN A 5 31.83 -21.24 22.99
CA GLN A 5 30.69 -20.85 22.18
C GLN A 5 30.49 -19.34 22.39
N ALA A 6 30.70 -18.55 21.34
CA ALA A 6 30.37 -17.13 21.37
C ALA A 6 28.89 -17.01 21.80
N LYS A 7 28.58 -16.04 22.68
CA LYS A 7 27.18 -15.67 22.98
C LYS A 7 26.55 -15.17 21.68
N GLN A 8 26.02 -16.07 20.86
CA GLN A 8 25.33 -15.69 19.64
C GLN A 8 24.09 -14.91 20.04
N ILE A 9 23.93 -13.71 19.47
CA ILE A 9 22.71 -12.96 19.61
C ILE A 9 21.65 -13.77 18.85
N VAL A 10 20.74 -14.43 19.56
CA VAL A 10 19.59 -15.08 18.95
C VAL A 10 18.68 -13.96 18.44
N LYS A 11 18.87 -13.61 17.16
CA LYS A 11 18.04 -12.63 16.46
C LYS A 11 17.01 -13.37 15.63
N PHE A 12 15.86 -12.72 15.47
CA PHE A 12 14.79 -13.20 14.62
C PHE A 12 14.47 -12.15 13.58
N LEU A 13 13.99 -12.58 12.43
CA LEU A 13 13.52 -11.71 11.37
C LEU A 13 12.14 -12.17 10.92
N PHE A 14 11.22 -11.22 10.74
CA PHE A 14 9.97 -11.51 10.04
C PHE A 14 10.20 -11.43 8.53
N ALA A 15 9.77 -12.45 7.82
CA ALA A 15 9.70 -12.45 6.37
C ALA A 15 8.33 -12.98 5.91
N PRO A 16 7.79 -12.47 4.80
CA PRO A 16 6.53 -12.95 4.26
C PRO A 16 6.70 -14.36 3.67
N ILE A 17 5.69 -15.21 3.86
CA ILE A 17 5.52 -16.46 3.14
C ILE A 17 4.18 -16.37 2.40
N ARG A 18 4.15 -16.88 1.18
CA ARG A 18 2.97 -16.82 0.32
C ARG A 18 2.22 -18.16 0.30
N LEU A 19 0.91 -18.08 0.45
CA LEU A 19 -0.03 -19.14 0.08
C LEU A 19 -0.51 -18.85 -1.35
N ASN A 20 -0.28 -19.79 -2.26
CA ASN A 20 -0.64 -19.63 -3.67
C ASN A 20 -1.96 -20.31 -3.97
N ASN A 21 -2.78 -19.67 -4.81
CA ASN A 21 -3.99 -20.18 -5.41
C ASN A 21 -5.00 -20.74 -4.38
N LEU A 22 -5.18 -20.04 -3.27
CA LEU A 22 -6.17 -20.37 -2.25
C LEU A 22 -7.56 -19.99 -2.77
N SER A 23 -8.44 -20.99 -2.96
CA SER A 23 -9.84 -20.74 -3.31
C SER A 23 -10.64 -20.38 -2.05
N VAL A 24 -11.14 -19.14 -1.96
CA VAL A 24 -11.88 -18.64 -0.80
C VAL A 24 -13.30 -18.25 -1.16
N THR A 25 -14.22 -18.40 -0.21
CA THR A 25 -15.62 -17.94 -0.31
C THR A 25 -16.09 -17.49 1.06
N GLY A 26 -16.97 -16.49 1.14
CA GLY A 26 -17.43 -15.96 2.43
C GLY A 26 -16.43 -15.02 3.11
N SER A 27 -16.61 -14.82 4.41
CA SER A 27 -15.83 -13.87 5.22
C SER A 27 -14.62 -14.47 5.94
N SER A 28 -14.49 -15.79 5.96
CA SER A 28 -13.35 -16.48 6.57
C SER A 28 -13.04 -17.81 5.90
N GLN A 29 -11.79 -18.26 6.05
CA GLN A 29 -11.30 -19.52 5.49
C GLN A 29 -10.32 -20.18 6.46
N THR A 30 -10.54 -21.46 6.78
CA THR A 30 -9.53 -22.26 7.47
C THR A 30 -8.37 -22.57 6.52
N VAL A 31 -7.15 -22.24 6.94
CA VAL A 31 -5.92 -22.33 6.11
C VAL A 31 -4.84 -23.20 6.73
N THR A 32 -5.18 -24.02 7.72
CA THR A 32 -4.20 -24.87 8.43
C THR A 32 -3.43 -25.80 7.49
N SER A 33 -4.13 -26.52 6.61
CA SER A 33 -3.48 -27.42 5.64
C SER A 33 -2.67 -26.67 4.58
N PRO A 34 -3.19 -25.59 3.94
CA PRO A 34 -2.39 -24.74 3.06
C PRO A 34 -1.12 -24.17 3.71
N LEU A 35 -1.20 -23.72 4.97
CA LEU A 35 -0.03 -23.25 5.72
C LEU A 35 1.00 -24.36 5.91
N THR A 36 0.58 -25.56 6.36
CA THR A 36 1.50 -26.69 6.50
C THR A 36 2.22 -27.01 5.20
N ALA A 37 1.50 -26.96 4.06
CA ALA A 37 2.10 -27.18 2.75
C ALA A 37 3.14 -26.10 2.39
N ALA A 38 2.81 -24.81 2.59
CA ALA A 38 3.74 -23.72 2.31
C ALA A 38 4.99 -23.78 3.22
N LEU A 39 4.81 -24.08 4.51
CA LEU A 39 5.90 -24.16 5.48
C LEU A 39 6.80 -25.38 5.28
N ALA A 40 6.36 -26.40 4.52
CA ALA A 40 7.17 -27.58 4.24
C ALA A 40 8.44 -27.28 3.43
N SER A 41 8.49 -26.14 2.74
CA SER A 41 9.63 -25.71 1.93
C SER A 41 10.03 -24.24 2.14
N ALA A 42 9.58 -23.61 3.22
CA ALA A 42 9.79 -22.17 3.43
C ALA A 42 11.10 -21.81 4.14
N GLY A 43 11.86 -22.78 4.63
CA GLY A 43 13.16 -22.57 5.26
C GLY A 43 14.31 -22.58 4.25
N ASP A 44 15.50 -22.19 4.72
CA ASP A 44 16.72 -22.17 3.90
C ASP A 44 16.96 -23.51 3.19
N GLY A 45 17.32 -23.44 1.91
CA GLY A 45 17.46 -24.62 1.04
C GLY A 45 16.18 -25.42 0.80
N GLY A 46 15.00 -24.86 1.07
CA GLY A 46 13.71 -25.56 0.93
C GLY A 46 13.38 -26.49 2.09
N VAL A 47 13.99 -26.28 3.26
CA VAL A 47 13.74 -27.10 4.47
C VAL A 47 12.42 -26.70 5.13
N SER A 48 11.73 -27.66 5.74
CA SER A 48 10.50 -27.40 6.47
C SER A 48 10.72 -26.53 7.72
N VAL A 49 9.83 -25.59 7.96
CA VAL A 49 9.76 -24.79 9.20
C VAL A 49 8.47 -25.13 9.97
N PRO A 50 8.46 -25.03 11.31
CA PRO A 50 7.32 -25.48 12.10
C PRO A 50 6.09 -24.57 11.94
N LEU A 51 4.91 -25.19 11.86
CA LEU A 51 3.63 -24.50 12.01
C LEU A 51 3.32 -24.33 13.50
N GLN A 52 3.67 -23.16 14.05
CA GLN A 52 3.35 -22.78 15.42
C GLN A 52 3.18 -21.26 15.51
N PRO A 53 2.42 -20.73 16.49
CA PRO A 53 2.39 -19.30 16.76
C PRO A 53 3.80 -18.78 17.08
N ALA A 54 4.18 -17.64 16.51
CA ALA A 54 5.53 -17.10 16.65
C ALA A 54 5.91 -16.84 18.12
N GLY A 55 5.00 -16.36 18.98
CA GLY A 55 5.32 -16.00 20.36
C GLY A 55 6.65 -15.24 20.47
N ASN A 56 7.60 -15.77 21.24
CA ASN A 56 8.98 -15.27 21.33
C ASN A 56 9.99 -16.01 20.43
N GLY A 57 9.56 -17.00 19.64
CA GLY A 57 10.41 -17.88 18.84
C GLY A 57 10.07 -17.87 17.35
N VAL A 58 10.39 -18.98 16.69
CA VAL A 58 10.17 -19.20 15.25
C VAL A 58 8.70 -19.56 15.02
N GLY A 59 8.01 -18.99 14.04
CA GLY A 59 6.61 -19.34 13.79
C GLY A 59 5.79 -18.29 13.04
N VAL A 60 4.51 -18.58 12.86
CA VAL A 60 3.53 -17.75 12.16
C VAL A 60 3.07 -16.59 13.05
N ALA A 61 3.04 -15.37 12.50
CA ALA A 61 2.49 -14.21 13.20
C ALA A 61 0.95 -14.28 13.27
N VAL A 62 0.41 -14.56 14.45
CA VAL A 62 -1.05 -14.67 14.68
C VAL A 62 -1.61 -13.63 15.65
N THR A 63 -0.73 -12.83 16.27
CA THR A 63 -1.10 -11.73 17.16
C THR A 63 -0.92 -10.36 16.50
N PRO A 64 -1.85 -9.40 16.71
CA PRO A 64 -1.68 -8.03 16.25
C PRO A 64 -0.39 -7.38 16.81
N PRO A 65 0.22 -6.43 16.08
CA PRO A 65 -0.19 -5.93 14.76
C PRO A 65 0.32 -6.78 13.57
N HIS A 66 1.11 -7.83 13.84
CA HIS A 66 1.85 -8.56 12.80
C HIS A 66 1.05 -9.66 12.07
N ASN A 67 -0.18 -9.89 12.48
CA ASN A 67 -1.06 -10.94 11.96
C ASN A 67 -1.94 -10.51 10.79
N ARG A 68 -1.69 -9.32 10.22
CA ARG A 68 -2.28 -8.92 8.95
C ARG A 68 -1.56 -9.60 7.80
N CYS A 69 -2.35 -9.96 6.80
CA CYS A 69 -1.92 -10.63 5.59
C CYS A 69 -2.37 -9.82 4.38
N LYS A 70 -1.51 -9.72 3.38
CA LYS A 70 -1.85 -9.10 2.10
C LYS A 70 -2.56 -10.11 1.21
N VAL A 71 -3.56 -9.66 0.46
CA VAL A 71 -4.38 -10.51 -0.42
C VAL A 71 -4.24 -10.01 -1.86
N TYR A 72 -3.93 -10.93 -2.75
CA TYR A 72 -3.72 -10.67 -4.17
C TYR A 72 -4.64 -11.56 -5.01
N GLY A 73 -4.96 -11.13 -6.23
CA GLY A 73 -5.60 -12.01 -7.21
C GLY A 73 -4.60 -13.04 -7.72
N ALA A 74 -4.92 -14.33 -7.64
CA ALA A 74 -3.97 -15.41 -7.98
C ALA A 74 -3.52 -15.41 -9.46
N ALA A 75 -4.29 -14.78 -10.37
CA ALA A 75 -3.93 -14.67 -11.78
C ALA A 75 -3.31 -13.31 -12.13
N SER A 76 -3.77 -12.23 -11.48
CA SER A 76 -3.33 -10.86 -11.77
C SER A 76 -2.10 -10.45 -10.97
N GLU A 77 -1.84 -11.10 -9.83
CA GLU A 77 -0.82 -10.72 -8.84
C GLU A 77 -1.03 -9.32 -8.20
N ASP A 78 -2.04 -8.58 -8.65
CA ASP A 78 -2.45 -7.29 -8.11
C ASP A 78 -3.26 -7.45 -6.81
N THR A 79 -3.17 -6.43 -5.93
CA THR A 79 -4.00 -6.32 -4.74
C THR A 79 -5.48 -6.28 -5.13
N LEU A 80 -6.31 -7.08 -4.46
CA LEU A 80 -7.75 -7.06 -4.69
C LEU A 80 -8.39 -5.86 -4.00
N LEU A 81 -9.34 -5.23 -4.69
CA LEU A 81 -10.04 -4.04 -4.21
C LEU A 81 -11.54 -4.31 -4.09
N ASP A 82 -12.17 -3.77 -3.05
CA ASP A 82 -13.63 -3.65 -2.90
C ASP A 82 -13.98 -2.16 -2.77
N ASN A 83 -14.78 -1.64 -3.70
CA ASN A 83 -15.12 -0.20 -3.77
C ASN A 83 -13.89 0.73 -3.67
N GLY A 84 -12.76 0.32 -4.24
CA GLY A 84 -11.51 1.07 -4.21
C GLY A 84 -10.69 0.95 -2.92
N LEU A 85 -11.13 0.13 -1.96
CA LEU A 85 -10.40 -0.20 -0.73
C LEU A 85 -9.69 -1.54 -0.86
N GLU A 86 -8.47 -1.64 -0.35
CA GLU A 86 -7.72 -2.90 -0.36
C GLU A 86 -8.40 -3.95 0.52
N ILE A 87 -8.60 -5.13 -0.06
CA ILE A 87 -9.00 -6.32 0.68
C ILE A 87 -7.74 -6.90 1.35
N GLN A 88 -7.80 -7.09 2.66
CA GLN A 88 -6.77 -7.71 3.47
C GLN A 88 -7.34 -8.89 4.25
N ALA A 89 -6.46 -9.67 4.86
CA ALA A 89 -6.85 -10.76 5.74
C ALA A 89 -6.15 -10.68 7.09
N ARG A 90 -6.77 -11.24 8.12
CA ARG A 90 -6.19 -11.40 9.45
C ARG A 90 -6.04 -12.88 9.72
N LEU A 91 -4.83 -13.31 10.00
CA LEU A 91 -4.54 -14.68 10.40
C LEU A 91 -4.67 -14.82 11.92
N THR A 92 -5.54 -15.71 12.36
CA THR A 92 -5.68 -16.08 13.76
C THR A 92 -5.45 -17.56 13.94
N GLU A 93 -5.06 -17.96 15.15
CA GLU A 93 -4.92 -19.35 15.53
C GLU A 93 -5.72 -19.59 16.82
N SER A 94 -6.42 -20.72 16.86
CA SER A 94 -7.07 -21.22 18.07
C SER A 94 -7.06 -22.74 18.04
N ASN A 95 -6.52 -23.36 19.10
CA ASN A 95 -6.46 -24.81 19.28
C ASN A 95 -5.82 -25.55 18.07
N GLY A 96 -4.77 -24.99 17.49
CA GLY A 96 -4.05 -25.51 16.32
C GLY A 96 -4.72 -25.22 14.97
N VAL A 97 -5.86 -24.52 14.96
CA VAL A 97 -6.60 -24.18 13.75
C VAL A 97 -6.32 -22.74 13.34
N TYR A 98 -5.71 -22.59 12.17
CA TYR A 98 -5.41 -21.29 11.55
C TYR A 98 -6.51 -20.86 10.61
N THR A 99 -7.00 -19.64 10.79
CA THR A 99 -8.12 -19.07 10.03
C THR A 99 -7.77 -17.68 9.52
N LEU A 100 -8.06 -17.42 8.24
CA LEU A 100 -8.07 -16.07 7.68
C LEU A 100 -9.47 -15.48 7.84
N ALA A 101 -9.55 -14.25 8.32
CA ALA A 101 -10.76 -13.43 8.26
C ALA A 101 -10.51 -12.22 7.36
N PHE A 102 -11.41 -11.93 6.42
CA PHE A 102 -11.22 -10.90 5.40
C PHE A 102 -11.86 -9.57 5.82
N PHE A 103 -11.18 -8.48 5.49
CA PHE A 103 -11.64 -7.13 5.78
C PHE A 103 -11.08 -6.13 4.78
N THR A 104 -11.74 -4.99 4.62
CA THR A 104 -11.18 -3.80 3.98
C THR A 104 -10.72 -2.80 5.02
N VAL A 105 -9.74 -1.99 4.67
CA VAL A 105 -9.30 -0.86 5.51
C VAL A 105 -9.67 0.42 4.79
N SER A 106 -10.52 1.22 5.42
CA SER A 106 -10.82 2.58 4.94
C SER A 106 -9.61 3.50 5.13
N ASP A 107 -9.59 4.64 4.42
CA ASP A 107 -8.52 5.62 4.56
C ASP A 107 -8.40 6.21 6.00
N ALA A 108 -9.43 6.04 6.84
CA ALA A 108 -9.45 6.40 8.26
C ALA A 108 -8.97 5.27 9.20
N GLY A 109 -8.42 4.18 8.64
CA GLY A 109 -7.92 3.03 9.41
C GLY A 109 -9.00 2.12 10.01
N THR A 110 -10.28 2.34 9.67
CA THR A 110 -11.37 1.48 10.14
C THR A 110 -11.41 0.19 9.32
N GLU A 111 -11.25 -0.94 10.00
CA GLU A 111 -11.39 -2.27 9.42
C GLU A 111 -12.88 -2.63 9.31
N THR A 112 -13.33 -2.93 8.09
CA THR A 112 -14.71 -3.36 7.81
C THR A 112 -14.69 -4.79 7.30
N ALA A 113 -15.51 -5.67 7.86
CA ALA A 113 -15.57 -7.07 7.43
C ALA A 113 -15.90 -7.18 5.93
N TYR A 114 -15.17 -8.03 5.22
CA TYR A 114 -15.37 -8.30 3.80
C TYR A 114 -15.78 -9.77 3.61
N SER A 115 -16.61 -10.04 2.60
CA SER A 115 -17.02 -11.39 2.24
C SER A 115 -16.92 -11.59 0.74
N PHE A 116 -16.20 -12.62 0.30
CA PHE A 116 -16.17 -13.01 -1.10
C PHE A 116 -17.54 -13.55 -1.51
N PRO A 117 -18.17 -13.00 -2.57
CA PRO A 117 -19.53 -13.39 -2.98
C PRO A 117 -19.58 -14.75 -3.69
N ALA A 118 -18.43 -15.22 -4.19
CA ALA A 118 -18.27 -16.50 -4.85
C ALA A 118 -16.87 -17.06 -4.55
N ALA A 119 -16.62 -18.30 -4.95
CA ALA A 119 -15.29 -18.90 -4.87
C ALA A 119 -14.31 -18.12 -5.75
N THR A 120 -13.34 -17.46 -5.12
CA THR A 120 -12.32 -16.64 -5.78
C THR A 120 -10.93 -17.19 -5.46
N PRO A 121 -10.09 -17.47 -6.47
CA PRO A 121 -8.70 -17.84 -6.24
C PRO A 121 -7.88 -16.60 -5.88
N ILE A 122 -7.21 -16.65 -4.72
CA ILE A 122 -6.37 -15.58 -4.19
C ILE A 122 -5.00 -16.10 -3.79
N ASP A 123 -4.03 -15.20 -3.75
CA ASP A 123 -2.76 -15.42 -3.07
C ASP A 123 -2.75 -14.62 -1.78
N VAL A 124 -2.13 -15.18 -0.73
CA VAL A 124 -2.07 -14.54 0.59
C VAL A 124 -0.65 -14.55 1.12
N GLU A 125 -0.11 -13.38 1.46
CA GLU A 125 1.18 -13.26 2.15
C GLU A 125 0.99 -13.07 3.65
N PHE A 126 1.59 -13.94 4.44
CA PHE A 126 1.57 -13.87 5.91
C PHE A 126 2.98 -13.76 6.47
N ASN A 127 3.12 -13.10 7.62
CA ASN A 127 4.41 -12.92 8.26
C ASN A 127 4.83 -14.18 9.03
N TYR A 128 6.05 -14.66 8.79
CA TYR A 128 6.67 -15.73 9.54
C TYR A 128 7.97 -15.24 10.18
N ARG A 129 8.16 -15.56 11.46
CA ARG A 129 9.35 -15.24 12.23
C ARG A 129 10.37 -16.35 12.05
N PHE A 130 11.47 -16.06 11.36
CA PHE A 130 12.61 -16.94 11.18
C PHE A 130 13.70 -16.66 12.22
N ASP A 131 14.49 -17.67 12.54
CA ASP A 131 15.85 -17.44 13.05
C ASP A 131 16.82 -17.34 11.86
N PHE A 132 18.01 -16.79 12.11
CA PHE A 132 18.99 -16.56 11.05
C PHE A 132 19.58 -17.84 10.44
N TRP A 133 19.34 -19.01 11.04
CA TRP A 133 19.76 -20.30 10.48
C TRP A 133 18.76 -20.87 9.48
N ARG A 134 17.46 -20.54 9.64
CA ARG A 134 16.39 -21.08 8.81
C ARG A 134 15.85 -20.08 7.81
N ILE A 135 16.28 -18.82 7.86
CA ILE A 135 15.83 -17.82 6.89
C ILE A 135 16.41 -18.14 5.50
N PRO A 136 15.56 -18.30 4.47
CA PRO A 136 16.04 -18.42 3.10
C PRO A 136 16.85 -17.21 2.67
N ALA A 137 17.90 -17.42 1.88
CA ALA A 137 18.74 -16.34 1.37
C ALA A 137 17.97 -15.29 0.54
N ASP A 138 16.87 -15.70 -0.10
CA ASP A 138 16.00 -14.87 -0.94
C ASP A 138 14.85 -14.20 -0.17
N ALA A 139 14.58 -14.58 1.08
CA ALA A 139 13.50 -14.01 1.89
C ALA A 139 13.65 -12.49 2.11
N ILE A 140 14.89 -11.99 2.14
CA ILE A 140 15.19 -10.55 2.27
C ILE A 140 14.94 -9.81 0.94
N VAL A 141 15.22 -10.46 -0.20
CA VAL A 141 15.01 -9.88 -1.54
C VAL A 141 13.52 -9.90 -1.92
N ALA A 142 12.78 -10.90 -1.44
CA ALA A 142 11.33 -11.05 -1.63
C ALA A 142 10.49 -10.12 -0.73
N THR A 143 11.11 -9.35 0.18
CA THR A 143 10.40 -8.29 0.89
C THR A 143 9.96 -7.26 -0.14
N THR A 144 8.67 -7.27 -0.47
CA THR A 144 8.09 -6.35 -1.45
C THR A 144 8.49 -4.92 -1.11
N VAL A 145 9.18 -4.25 -2.03
CA VAL A 145 9.51 -2.81 -1.95
C VAL A 145 8.22 -2.01 -2.20
N ARG A 146 7.21 -2.16 -1.35
CA ARG A 146 5.92 -1.44 -1.42
C ARG A 146 5.32 -1.30 -0.02
N SER A 147 5.69 -0.22 0.66
CA SER A 147 4.81 0.94 0.91
C SER A 147 5.36 1.76 2.08
N MET A 148 5.79 3.00 1.81
CA MET A 148 5.85 4.02 2.85
C MET A 148 4.43 4.22 3.38
N GLY A 149 4.24 3.95 4.68
CA GLY A 149 2.97 4.16 5.39
C GLY A 149 2.23 2.89 5.79
N ASN A 150 2.79 2.10 6.72
CA ASN A 150 2.02 1.11 7.50
C ASN A 150 1.19 1.78 8.62
N ASP A 151 0.86 3.07 8.49
CA ASP A 151 0.11 3.87 9.46
C ASP A 151 -0.72 4.95 8.73
N PRO A 152 -2.06 4.78 8.58
CA PRO A 152 -2.95 5.88 8.32
C PRO A 152 -3.64 6.30 9.63
N THR A 153 -2.88 6.88 10.55
CA THR A 153 -3.46 7.92 11.42
C THR A 153 -3.72 9.21 10.62
N THR A 154 -3.27 9.28 9.36
CA THR A 154 -3.56 10.36 8.42
C THR A 154 -3.99 9.78 7.06
N THR A 155 -5.09 10.28 6.50
CA THR A 155 -5.51 10.00 5.12
C THR A 155 -4.35 10.34 4.19
N ALA A 156 -3.72 9.34 3.59
CA ALA A 156 -2.60 9.57 2.69
C ALA A 156 -3.10 10.28 1.44
N ALA A 157 -2.61 11.50 1.21
CA ALA A 157 -2.95 12.27 0.03
C ALA A 157 -2.53 11.50 -1.23
N ARG A 158 -3.46 11.28 -2.16
CA ARG A 158 -3.19 10.61 -3.43
C ARG A 158 -2.83 11.65 -4.48
N ARG A 159 -1.88 11.33 -5.36
CA ARG A 159 -1.61 12.19 -6.52
C ARG A 159 -2.76 12.09 -7.51
N PHE A 160 -3.35 13.23 -7.81
CA PHE A 160 -4.40 13.40 -8.80
C PHE A 160 -3.88 14.23 -9.96
N SER A 161 -4.45 14.03 -11.13
CA SER A 161 -4.09 14.79 -12.33
C SER A 161 -5.35 15.01 -13.16
N GLU A 162 -5.57 16.24 -13.57
CA GLU A 162 -6.69 16.61 -14.41
C GLU A 162 -6.27 17.55 -15.53
N ARG A 163 -7.01 17.49 -16.63
CA ARG A 163 -6.85 18.44 -17.74
C ARG A 163 -7.80 19.60 -17.53
N LEU A 164 -7.27 20.81 -17.50
CA LEU A 164 -8.04 22.03 -17.39
C LEU A 164 -8.35 22.58 -18.79
N THR A 165 -9.63 22.77 -19.10
CA THR A 165 -10.05 23.32 -20.39
C THR A 165 -10.16 24.84 -20.26
N ILE A 166 -9.30 25.56 -20.98
CA ILE A 166 -9.24 27.02 -20.92
C ILE A 166 -10.32 27.60 -21.84
N GLY A 167 -11.26 28.36 -21.26
CA GLY A 167 -12.33 29.03 -22.02
C GLY A 167 -11.97 30.44 -22.44
N THR A 168 -11.20 31.14 -21.61
CA THR A 168 -10.81 32.54 -21.81
C THR A 168 -9.32 32.69 -21.51
N ALA A 169 -8.62 33.53 -22.28
CA ALA A 169 -7.20 33.79 -22.07
C ALA A 169 -6.89 34.14 -20.61
N ASN A 170 -5.82 33.56 -20.08
CA ASN A 170 -5.32 33.71 -18.71
C ASN A 170 -6.33 33.36 -17.59
N THR A 171 -7.45 32.71 -17.93
CA THR A 171 -8.46 32.29 -16.96
C THR A 171 -8.45 30.77 -16.85
N ILE A 172 -7.83 30.27 -15.79
CA ILE A 172 -7.79 28.83 -15.49
C ILE A 172 -9.05 28.46 -14.69
N PRO A 173 -9.81 27.43 -15.09
CA PRO A 173 -10.96 26.98 -14.31
C PRO A 173 -10.52 26.42 -12.96
N ASN A 174 -11.45 26.38 -12.00
CA ASN A 174 -11.18 25.81 -10.69
C ASN A 174 -10.83 24.32 -10.79
N LEU A 175 -10.00 23.85 -9.86
CA LEU A 175 -9.68 22.43 -9.71
C LEU A 175 -10.95 21.64 -9.36
N SER A 176 -11.04 20.41 -9.86
CA SER A 176 -12.18 19.53 -9.52
C SER A 176 -12.11 19.04 -8.08
N LYS A 177 -10.90 18.84 -7.54
CA LYS A 177 -10.68 18.40 -6.16
C LYS A 177 -9.93 19.42 -5.33
N THR A 178 -10.14 19.39 -4.01
CA THR A 178 -9.41 20.25 -3.07
C THR A 178 -7.96 19.76 -2.95
N PRO A 179 -6.94 20.57 -3.27
CA PRO A 179 -5.55 20.19 -3.05
C PRO A 179 -5.23 20.22 -1.55
N THR A 180 -4.38 19.30 -1.07
CA THR A 180 -3.96 19.26 0.34
C THR A 180 -3.09 20.44 0.74
N SER A 181 -2.40 21.05 -0.23
CA SER A 181 -1.58 22.24 -0.06
C SER A 181 -1.52 22.99 -1.39
N ALA A 182 -1.54 24.32 -1.34
CA ALA A 182 -1.33 25.15 -2.52
C ALA A 182 0.05 24.91 -3.15
N ALA A 183 1.07 24.64 -2.31
CA ALA A 183 2.45 24.40 -2.76
C ALA A 183 2.66 23.05 -3.47
N ASP A 184 1.69 22.13 -3.37
CA ASP A 184 1.76 20.80 -4.01
C ASP A 184 1.16 20.81 -5.42
N VAL A 185 0.62 21.95 -5.86
CA VAL A 185 0.02 22.09 -7.20
C VAL A 185 1.10 22.43 -8.22
N GLU A 186 1.19 21.59 -9.25
CA GLU A 186 2.03 21.78 -10.44
C GLU A 186 1.11 21.99 -11.65
N LEU A 187 1.38 23.03 -12.43
CA LEU A 187 0.73 23.24 -13.73
C LEU A 187 1.68 22.88 -14.86
N ILE A 188 1.20 22.05 -15.77
CA ILE A 188 1.91 21.73 -17.01
C ILE A 188 1.18 22.40 -18.16
N VAL A 189 1.79 23.43 -18.74
CA VAL A 189 1.26 24.19 -19.87
C VAL A 189 2.09 23.84 -21.11
N ASN A 190 1.48 23.17 -22.09
CA ASN A 190 2.15 22.71 -23.32
C ASN A 190 3.44 21.91 -23.07
N GLY A 191 3.52 21.20 -21.95
CA GLY A 191 4.67 20.38 -21.58
C GLY A 191 5.73 21.09 -20.72
N LEU A 192 5.60 22.39 -20.49
CA LEU A 192 6.42 23.13 -19.52
C LEU A 192 5.76 23.09 -18.15
N SER A 193 6.56 22.77 -17.13
CA SER A 193 6.10 22.71 -15.75
C SER A 193 6.30 24.06 -15.04
N TYR A 194 5.28 24.46 -14.30
CA TYR A 194 5.23 25.64 -13.45
C TYR A 194 4.81 25.22 -12.05
N ASP A 195 5.49 25.75 -11.04
CA ASP A 195 5.10 25.62 -9.63
C ASP A 195 4.51 26.92 -9.09
N SER A 196 3.92 26.84 -7.89
CA SER A 196 3.35 27.99 -7.20
C SER A 196 4.33 28.64 -6.20
N PHE A 197 5.62 28.32 -6.25
CA PHE A 197 6.60 28.88 -5.31
C PHE A 197 6.92 30.34 -5.66
N GLY A 198 7.37 31.12 -4.67
CA GLY A 198 7.84 32.50 -4.88
C GLY A 198 6.88 33.61 -4.44
N GLY A 199 5.78 33.30 -3.77
CA GLY A 199 4.88 34.30 -3.18
C GLY A 199 4.32 35.25 -4.24
N SER A 200 4.59 36.56 -4.13
CA SER A 200 4.15 37.56 -5.12
C SER A 200 4.81 37.39 -6.51
N GLY A 201 5.95 36.70 -6.58
CA GLY A 201 6.63 36.37 -7.83
C GLY A 201 6.22 35.02 -8.43
N ALA A 202 5.28 34.30 -7.82
CA ALA A 202 4.85 32.99 -8.32
C ALA A 202 4.18 33.09 -9.70
N PHE A 203 4.34 32.04 -10.51
CA PHE A 203 3.72 31.94 -11.84
C PHE A 203 2.21 31.85 -11.75
N PHE A 204 1.70 31.25 -10.67
CA PHE A 204 0.29 31.23 -10.32
C PHE A 204 0.15 31.09 -8.80
N SER A 205 -1.04 31.40 -8.30
CA SER A 205 -1.45 31.09 -6.93
C SER A 205 -2.67 30.19 -6.91
N VAL A 206 -2.79 29.41 -5.84
CA VAL A 206 -3.92 28.50 -5.63
C VAL A 206 -4.61 28.87 -4.33
N ASN A 207 -5.91 29.11 -4.41
CA ASN A 207 -6.76 29.20 -3.22
C ASN A 207 -7.33 27.81 -2.95
N THR A 208 -6.85 27.15 -1.91
CA THR A 208 -7.27 25.79 -1.54
C THR A 208 -8.75 25.72 -1.14
N ASP A 209 -9.31 26.79 -0.58
CA ASP A 209 -10.70 26.80 -0.09
C ASP A 209 -11.71 26.91 -1.24
N THR A 210 -11.36 27.68 -2.28
CA THR A 210 -12.23 27.90 -3.45
C THR A 210 -11.83 27.07 -4.67
N LYS A 211 -10.72 26.33 -4.57
CA LYS A 211 -10.10 25.56 -5.67
C LYS A 211 -9.64 26.42 -6.85
N ALA A 212 -9.61 27.74 -6.67
CA ALA A 212 -9.34 28.70 -7.73
C ALA A 212 -7.84 28.82 -7.99
N ILE A 213 -7.47 28.91 -9.27
CA ILE A 213 -6.11 29.17 -9.72
C ILE A 213 -6.05 30.55 -10.36
N ALA A 214 -5.17 31.41 -9.85
CA ALA A 214 -4.90 32.72 -10.44
C ALA A 214 -3.56 32.67 -11.19
N TRP A 215 -3.62 32.68 -12.51
CA TRP A 215 -2.44 32.71 -13.39
C TRP A 215 -1.84 34.11 -13.48
N SER A 216 -0.51 34.20 -13.39
CA SER A 216 0.25 35.45 -13.60
C SER A 216 1.06 35.36 -14.88
N ALA A 217 0.48 35.81 -15.99
CA ALA A 217 1.17 35.87 -17.28
C ALA A 217 2.44 36.73 -17.24
N ALA A 218 2.44 37.78 -16.41
CA ALA A 218 3.60 38.65 -16.21
C ALA A 218 4.78 37.90 -15.57
N ASN A 219 4.51 37.07 -14.54
CA ASN A 219 5.55 36.31 -13.85
C ASN A 219 5.99 35.08 -14.67
N ALA A 220 5.05 34.43 -15.36
CA ALA A 220 5.33 33.25 -16.18
C ALA A 220 5.96 33.56 -17.55
N GLY A 221 5.91 34.83 -17.98
CA GLY A 221 6.40 35.26 -19.29
C GLY A 221 5.60 34.74 -20.48
N ILE A 222 4.47 34.07 -20.23
CA ILE A 222 3.56 33.54 -21.26
C ILE A 222 2.10 33.78 -20.86
N SER A 223 1.26 34.00 -21.86
CA SER A 223 -0.20 33.94 -21.68
C SER A 223 -0.70 32.53 -21.95
N ILE A 224 -1.75 32.13 -21.23
CA ILE A 224 -2.46 30.87 -21.48
C ILE A 224 -3.65 31.16 -22.38
N GLU A 225 -3.80 30.40 -23.45
CA GLU A 225 -4.86 30.54 -24.45
C GLU A 225 -5.79 29.32 -24.49
N PRO A 226 -7.02 29.45 -25.04
CA PRO A 226 -7.97 28.33 -25.17
C PRO A 226 -7.44 27.10 -25.93
N SER A 227 -6.43 27.28 -26.79
CA SER A 227 -5.78 26.20 -27.53
C SER A 227 -4.74 25.42 -26.73
N ASP A 228 -4.32 25.93 -25.56
CA ASP A 228 -3.22 25.34 -24.80
C ASP A 228 -3.63 24.09 -24.05
N ARG A 229 -2.68 23.16 -23.92
CA ARG A 229 -2.85 21.98 -23.09
C ARG A 229 -2.38 22.31 -21.68
N VAL A 230 -3.34 22.55 -20.78
CA VAL A 230 -3.10 22.77 -19.35
C VAL A 230 -3.48 21.52 -18.55
N ILE A 231 -2.54 21.00 -17.77
CA ILE A 231 -2.76 19.90 -16.83
C ILE A 231 -2.39 20.37 -15.43
N ALA A 232 -3.27 20.15 -14.47
CA ALA A 232 -2.95 20.31 -13.06
C ALA A 232 -2.61 18.96 -12.44
N ARG A 233 -1.52 18.91 -11.66
CA ARG A 233 -1.13 17.78 -10.83
C ARG A 233 -1.04 18.23 -9.39
N TYR A 234 -1.66 17.49 -8.48
CA TYR A 234 -1.66 17.86 -7.07
C TYR A 234 -2.04 16.66 -6.20
N SER A 235 -1.76 16.78 -4.91
CA SER A 235 -2.18 15.80 -3.91
C SER A 235 -3.56 16.16 -3.38
N THR A 236 -4.45 15.17 -3.23
CA THR A 236 -5.80 15.35 -2.67
C THR A 236 -6.20 14.17 -1.80
N ILE A 237 -7.08 14.42 -0.84
CA ILE A 237 -7.71 13.41 0.01
C ILE A 237 -9.13 13.05 -0.46
N GLU A 238 -9.65 13.75 -1.47
CA GLU A 238 -11.00 13.52 -2.01
C GLU A 238 -10.99 12.31 -2.97
N THR A 239 -11.95 11.40 -2.79
CA THR A 239 -12.13 10.18 -3.61
C THR A 239 -12.68 10.48 -5.00
#